data_AF-A0A094C4Z1-F1
#
_entry.id   AF-A0A094C4Z1-F1
#
_cell.length_a   1.000
_cell.length_b   1.000
_cell.length_c   1.000
_cell.angle_alpha   90.00
_cell.angle_beta   90.00
_cell.angle_gamma   90.00
#
_symmetry.space_group_name_H-M   'P 1'
#
loop_
_entity.id
_entity.type
_entity.pdbx_description
1 polymer ?
#
loop_
_entity_poly.entity_id
_entity_poly.type
_entity_poly.pdbx_seq_one_letter_code
_entity_poly.pdbx_strand_id
1 'polypeptide(L)'
;MSQIPHLLSPYVALPSESSLILLTSVLGASTNWLVLRYLQSYLGQNLESLSISNEIEDGDTTKVLLVSFMRDLAFWKDGARKLALDLDKLAAKKRFAFIDGLSELYLEPAKSKVGTRGAIAVRGNELGNIHNTVKNTLKELQTGSGKVVLVIDQLDLLLAMSGDKLDTVVLGDTLMDWRLSAHSTILTLAADTPLATGHDTPLETNHAALLLSLAHQADLVMSLRLLDTGTARDVSGVCRITTGDAESRRPTEQKAEARELLYFVGGDSTVRVFERGQ
;
A
#
# COMPACT_ATOMS: atom_id res chain seq x y z
N MET A 1 13.11 -10.13 15.69
CA MET A 1 12.17 -10.05 14.55
C MET A 1 11.06 -9.10 14.96
N SER A 2 10.80 -8.02 14.22
CA SER A 2 9.75 -7.07 14.61
C SER A 2 8.39 -7.69 14.32
N GLN A 3 7.65 -8.09 15.37
CA GLN A 3 6.26 -8.50 15.22
C GLN A 3 5.37 -7.30 14.85
N ILE A 4 4.18 -7.59 14.32
CA ILE A 4 3.14 -6.57 14.09
C ILE A 4 2.69 -6.05 15.47
N PRO A 5 2.72 -4.72 15.72
CA PRO A 5 2.23 -4.17 16.98
C PRO A 5 0.79 -4.58 17.24
N HIS A 6 0.47 -5.05 18.45
CA HIS A 6 -0.85 -5.63 18.76
C HIS A 6 -2.01 -4.67 18.49
N LEU A 7 -1.84 -3.38 18.78
CA LEU A 7 -2.85 -2.35 18.50
C LEU A 7 -3.09 -2.13 17.00
N LEU A 8 -2.15 -2.55 16.15
CA LEU A 8 -2.25 -2.44 14.69
C LEU A 8 -2.86 -3.70 14.05
N SER A 9 -2.75 -4.87 14.71
CA SER A 9 -3.12 -6.16 14.14
C SER A 9 -4.52 -6.22 13.51
N PRO A 10 -5.60 -5.68 14.13
CA PRO A 10 -6.93 -5.70 13.50
C PRO A 10 -7.02 -4.92 12.18
N TYR A 11 -6.19 -3.89 12.01
CA TYR A 11 -6.25 -3.00 10.84
C TYR A 11 -5.40 -3.47 9.66
N VAL A 12 -4.47 -4.41 9.90
CA VAL A 12 -3.61 -5.01 8.87
C VAL A 12 -4.02 -6.43 8.49
N ALA A 13 -5.15 -6.91 9.00
CA ALA A 13 -5.75 -8.18 8.58
C ALA A 13 -6.17 -8.15 7.10
N LEU A 14 -6.48 -9.32 6.54
CA LEU A 14 -6.95 -9.42 5.16
C LEU A 14 -8.34 -8.74 5.08
N PRO A 15 -8.53 -7.73 4.22
CA PRO A 15 -9.80 -7.01 4.14
C PRO A 15 -10.87 -7.86 3.46
N SER A 16 -12.13 -7.43 3.58
CA SER A 16 -13.22 -7.99 2.78
C SER A 16 -12.97 -7.79 1.28
N GLU A 17 -13.62 -8.62 0.47
CA GLU A 17 -13.56 -8.51 -0.99
C GLU A 17 -14.03 -7.12 -1.46
N SER A 18 -13.38 -6.60 -2.50
CA SER A 18 -13.56 -5.26 -3.08
C SER A 18 -13.23 -4.08 -2.16
N SER A 19 -12.68 -4.32 -0.97
CA SER A 19 -12.37 -3.25 -0.01
C SER A 19 -11.27 -2.32 -0.52
N LEU A 20 -11.41 -1.03 -0.21
CA LEU A 20 -10.41 0.01 -0.41
C LEU A 20 -9.88 0.50 0.94
N ILE A 21 -8.57 0.37 1.12
CA ILE A 21 -7.84 0.95 2.25
C ILE A 21 -7.01 2.11 1.74
N LEU A 22 -7.19 3.29 2.34
CA LEU A 22 -6.42 4.48 2.03
C LEU A 22 -5.45 4.80 3.16
N LEU A 23 -4.16 4.88 2.84
CA LEU A 23 -3.11 5.31 3.74
C LEU A 23 -2.66 6.71 3.32
N THR A 24 -2.76 7.70 4.21
CA THR A 24 -2.33 9.06 3.89
C THR A 24 -1.06 9.43 4.65
N SER A 25 -0.14 10.08 3.96
CA SER A 25 1.12 10.59 4.50
C SER A 25 1.21 12.11 4.37
N VAL A 26 2.02 12.73 5.22
CA VAL A 26 2.48 14.11 5.05
C VAL A 26 4.00 14.13 5.03
N LEU A 27 4.60 15.25 4.63
CA LEU A 27 6.04 15.45 4.71
C LEU A 27 6.53 15.22 6.15
N GLY A 28 7.46 14.28 6.30
CA GLY A 28 7.98 13.86 7.60
C GLY A 28 7.25 12.67 8.25
N ALA A 29 6.10 12.23 7.73
CA ALA A 29 5.34 11.09 8.24
C ALA A 29 4.93 10.14 7.10
N SER A 30 5.84 9.22 6.75
CA SER A 30 5.69 8.28 5.63
C SER A 30 4.88 7.03 5.97
N THR A 31 4.05 6.55 5.03
CA THR A 31 3.25 5.32 5.11
C THR A 31 4.02 4.04 4.78
N ASN A 32 5.31 4.12 4.44
CA ASN A 32 6.12 2.97 4.01
C ASN A 32 6.13 1.84 5.05
N TRP A 33 6.22 2.21 6.33
CA TRP A 33 6.24 1.23 7.41
C TRP A 33 4.88 0.52 7.56
N LEU A 34 3.76 1.19 7.28
CA LEU A 34 2.43 0.58 7.26
C LEU A 34 2.31 -0.40 6.08
N VAL A 35 2.73 0.01 4.88
CA VAL A 35 2.77 -0.89 3.71
C VAL A 35 3.59 -2.13 4.02
N LEU A 36 4.76 -1.99 4.64
CA LEU A 36 5.57 -3.13 5.08
C LEU A 36 4.87 -4.01 6.13
N ARG A 37 4.03 -3.45 7.02
CA ARG A 37 3.21 -4.22 7.97
C ARG A 37 2.08 -4.98 7.28
N TYR A 38 1.47 -4.41 6.24
CA TYR A 38 0.53 -5.14 5.37
C TYR A 38 1.22 -6.30 4.64
N LEU A 39 2.40 -6.06 4.04
CA LEU A 39 3.19 -7.13 3.42
C LEU A 39 3.55 -8.24 4.43
N GLN A 40 3.93 -7.86 5.65
CA GLN A 40 4.21 -8.81 6.74
C GLN A 40 2.99 -9.64 7.12
N SER A 41 1.82 -9.01 7.25
CA SER A 41 0.56 -9.69 7.55
C SER A 41 0.22 -10.70 6.44
N TYR A 42 0.26 -10.29 5.18
CA TYR A 42 -0.22 -11.12 4.07
C TYR A 42 0.77 -12.19 3.61
N LEU A 43 2.05 -11.85 3.59
CA LEU A 43 3.08 -12.74 3.07
C LEU A 43 3.75 -13.56 4.18
N GLY A 44 3.75 -13.03 5.42
CA GLY A 44 4.40 -13.62 6.58
C GLY A 44 3.58 -14.69 7.33
N GLN A 45 2.24 -14.68 7.26
CA GLN A 45 1.39 -15.70 7.91
C GLN A 45 1.73 -17.14 7.51
N ASN A 46 2.32 -17.35 6.32
CA ASN A 46 2.76 -18.67 5.85
C ASN A 46 4.23 -19.00 6.13
N LEU A 47 5.00 -18.16 6.83
CA LEU A 47 6.35 -18.53 7.28
C LEU A 47 6.33 -19.48 8.50
N GLU A 48 5.29 -19.39 9.34
CA GLU A 48 5.11 -20.27 10.49
C GLU A 48 4.46 -21.62 10.11
N SER A 49 3.50 -21.62 9.18
CA SER A 49 2.86 -22.85 8.67
C SER A 49 3.78 -23.72 7.80
N LEU A 50 4.87 -23.17 7.26
CA LEU A 50 5.90 -23.94 6.56
C LEU A 50 6.75 -24.83 7.49
N SER A 51 6.58 -24.73 8.81
CA SER A 51 7.26 -25.59 9.79
C SER A 51 6.42 -26.80 10.23
N ILE A 52 5.12 -26.81 9.93
CA ILE A 52 4.21 -27.91 10.28
C ILE A 52 3.44 -28.25 9.00
N SER A 53 3.90 -29.30 8.33
CA SER A 53 3.18 -29.94 7.23
C SER A 53 1.70 -30.09 7.59
N ASN A 54 0.84 -29.32 6.92
CA ASN A 54 -0.54 -29.71 6.68
C ASN A 54 -1.05 -28.96 5.45
N GLU A 55 -1.52 -29.75 4.50
CA GLU A 55 -2.37 -29.36 3.39
C GLU A 55 -3.62 -28.67 3.98
N ILE A 56 -3.55 -27.37 4.18
CA ILE A 56 -4.74 -26.55 4.40
C ILE A 56 -5.11 -25.96 3.04
N GLU A 57 -6.38 -26.12 2.72
CA GLU A 57 -7.04 -25.76 1.47
C GLU A 57 -6.38 -24.58 0.74
N ASP A 58 -6.03 -24.85 -0.51
CA ASP A 58 -5.40 -23.97 -1.50
C ASP A 58 -6.07 -22.57 -1.59
N GLY A 59 -7.32 -22.42 -1.12
CA GLY A 59 -8.15 -21.21 -1.20
C GLY A 59 -7.77 -20.01 -0.33
N ASP A 60 -6.89 -20.12 0.67
CA ASP A 60 -6.62 -19.00 1.61
C ASP A 60 -5.23 -18.35 1.45
N THR A 61 -4.46 -18.74 0.44
CA THR A 61 -3.15 -18.13 0.20
C THR A 61 -3.31 -16.68 -0.28
N THR A 62 -2.89 -15.72 0.54
CA THR A 62 -2.83 -14.31 0.12
C THR A 62 -1.59 -14.07 -0.76
N LYS A 63 -1.80 -13.42 -1.89
CA LYS A 63 -0.78 -12.96 -2.85
C LYS A 63 -0.81 -11.43 -2.91
N VAL A 64 0.31 -10.79 -3.23
CA VAL A 64 0.39 -9.33 -3.30
C VAL A 64 0.98 -8.88 -4.64
N LEU A 65 0.29 -7.96 -5.32
CA LEU A 65 0.87 -7.12 -6.35
C LEU A 65 1.19 -5.76 -5.76
N LEU A 66 2.47 -5.39 -5.71
CA LEU A 66 2.90 -4.06 -5.30
C LEU A 66 3.28 -3.22 -6.53
N VAL A 67 2.52 -2.17 -6.81
CA VAL A 67 2.82 -1.17 -7.83
C VAL A 67 3.37 0.06 -7.12
N SER A 68 4.50 0.60 -7.57
CA SER A 68 5.11 1.75 -6.91
C SER A 68 5.55 2.80 -7.91
N PHE A 69 5.04 4.02 -7.75
CA PHE A 69 5.40 5.17 -8.60
C PHE A 69 6.51 6.03 -7.98
N MET A 70 6.86 5.82 -6.71
CA MET A 70 7.84 6.65 -5.99
C MET A 70 9.11 5.91 -5.55
N ARG A 71 9.05 4.58 -5.41
CA ARG A 71 10.15 3.76 -4.87
C ARG A 71 10.42 2.53 -5.73
N ASP A 72 11.68 2.14 -5.85
CA ASP A 72 12.09 0.94 -6.58
C ASP A 72 11.95 -0.34 -5.74
N LEU A 73 12.12 -1.51 -6.38
CA LEU A 73 12.07 -2.81 -5.71
C LEU A 73 13.16 -2.98 -4.64
N ALA A 74 14.32 -2.33 -4.81
CA ALA A 74 15.42 -2.46 -3.86
C ALA A 74 15.04 -1.85 -2.50
N PHE A 75 14.35 -0.70 -2.52
CA PHE A 75 13.78 -0.08 -1.32
C PHE A 75 12.86 -1.05 -0.56
N TRP A 76 11.90 -1.66 -1.27
CA TRP A 76 10.93 -2.57 -0.65
C TRP A 76 11.57 -3.86 -0.15
N LYS A 77 12.57 -4.39 -0.86
CA LYS A 77 13.36 -5.56 -0.43
C LYS A 77 14.14 -5.29 0.86
N ASP A 78 14.74 -4.11 1.02
CA ASP A 78 15.46 -3.75 2.26
C ASP A 78 14.50 -3.71 3.46
N GLY A 79 13.36 -3.02 3.30
CA GLY A 79 12.33 -2.95 4.34
C GLY A 79 11.75 -4.32 4.70
N ALA A 80 11.42 -5.13 3.69
CA ALA A 80 10.86 -6.47 3.86
C ALA A 80 11.84 -7.42 4.56
N ARG A 81 13.13 -7.36 4.23
CA ARG A 81 14.18 -8.19 4.85
C ARG A 81 14.29 -7.96 6.35
N LYS A 82 14.14 -6.72 6.81
CA LYS A 82 14.14 -6.37 8.24
C LYS A 82 12.94 -6.98 8.99
N LEU A 83 11.89 -7.38 8.26
CA LEU A 83 10.73 -8.11 8.75
C LEU A 83 10.79 -9.62 8.46
N ALA A 84 11.97 -10.12 8.08
CA ALA A 84 12.21 -11.51 7.69
C ALA A 84 11.39 -11.99 6.48
N LEU A 85 10.95 -11.07 5.62
CA LEU A 85 10.33 -11.39 4.34
C LEU A 85 11.38 -11.40 3.23
N ASP A 86 11.43 -12.51 2.50
CA ASP A 86 12.27 -12.66 1.31
C ASP A 86 11.38 -12.54 0.06
N LEU A 87 11.29 -11.32 -0.48
CA LEU A 87 10.42 -11.02 -1.62
C LEU A 87 10.83 -11.78 -2.90
N ASP A 88 12.11 -12.13 -3.05
CA ASP A 88 12.59 -12.92 -4.19
C ASP A 88 12.07 -14.37 -4.10
N LYS A 89 12.13 -14.98 -2.91
CA LYS A 89 11.52 -16.31 -2.70
C LYS A 89 10.01 -16.29 -2.86
N LEU A 90 9.34 -15.23 -2.39
CA LEU A 90 7.89 -15.09 -2.53
C LEU A 90 7.48 -14.90 -3.99
N ALA A 91 8.27 -14.16 -4.78
CA ALA A 91 8.07 -14.03 -6.22
C ALA A 91 8.27 -15.35 -6.96
N ALA A 92 9.32 -16.12 -6.62
CA ALA A 92 9.54 -17.46 -7.19
C ALA A 92 8.37 -18.43 -6.90
N LYS A 93 7.68 -18.25 -5.76
CA LYS A 93 6.46 -18.98 -5.38
C LYS A 93 5.16 -18.38 -5.95
N LYS A 94 5.25 -17.35 -6.82
CA LYS A 94 4.09 -16.62 -7.38
C LYS A 94 3.15 -16.02 -6.31
N ARG A 95 3.69 -15.68 -5.13
CA ARG A 95 2.94 -15.00 -4.05
C ARG A 95 3.14 -13.50 -4.04
N PHE A 96 4.15 -13.00 -4.75
CA PHE A 96 4.47 -11.58 -4.81
C PHE A 96 4.89 -11.20 -6.23
N ALA A 97 4.42 -10.06 -6.71
CA ALA A 97 5.00 -9.41 -7.88
C ALA A 97 5.14 -7.91 -7.61
N PHE A 98 6.08 -7.28 -8.31
CA PHE A 98 6.36 -5.86 -8.19
C PHE A 98 6.34 -5.19 -9.55
N ILE A 99 5.60 -4.10 -9.67
CA ILE A 99 5.62 -3.22 -10.83
C ILE A 99 6.35 -1.94 -10.47
N ASP A 100 7.42 -1.66 -11.22
CA ASP A 100 8.20 -0.43 -11.14
C ASP A 100 7.57 0.63 -12.06
N GLY A 101 6.79 1.53 -11.46
CA GLY A 101 6.19 2.70 -12.12
C GLY A 101 7.06 3.95 -12.02
N LEU A 102 8.35 3.82 -11.65
CA LEU A 102 9.27 4.94 -11.46
C LEU A 102 10.40 4.93 -12.48
N SER A 103 11.17 3.83 -12.55
CA SER A 103 12.52 3.85 -13.14
C SER A 103 12.55 4.05 -14.66
N GLU A 104 11.60 3.47 -15.40
CA GLU A 104 11.55 3.50 -16.88
C GLU A 104 10.28 4.20 -17.40
N LEU A 105 9.55 4.89 -16.53
CA LEU A 105 8.27 5.52 -16.90
C LEU A 105 8.49 6.73 -17.82
N TYR A 106 9.53 7.53 -17.56
CA TYR A 106 9.88 8.73 -18.34
C TYR A 106 11.31 8.71 -18.91
N LEU A 107 12.09 7.69 -18.57
CA LEU A 107 13.50 7.59 -18.93
C LEU A 107 13.75 6.32 -19.75
N GLU A 108 14.81 6.35 -20.55
CA GLU A 108 15.25 5.15 -21.26
C GLU A 108 15.62 4.01 -20.30
N PRO A 109 15.46 2.75 -20.72
CA PRO A 109 15.80 1.60 -19.89
C PRO A 109 17.24 1.65 -19.40
N ALA A 110 17.42 1.87 -18.10
CA ALA A 110 18.72 1.83 -17.47
C ALA A 110 19.20 0.38 -17.32
N LYS A 111 20.52 0.16 -17.29
CA LYS A 111 21.07 -1.16 -16.96
C LYS A 111 20.53 -1.62 -15.59
N SER A 112 19.94 -2.80 -15.55
CA SER A 112 19.29 -3.33 -14.34
C SER A 112 20.26 -3.34 -13.16
N LYS A 113 19.91 -2.65 -12.06
CA LYS A 113 20.65 -2.71 -10.80
C LYS A 113 20.44 -4.07 -10.14
N VAL A 114 21.44 -4.59 -9.43
CA VAL A 114 21.36 -5.90 -8.76
C VAL A 114 20.15 -6.01 -7.83
N GLY A 115 19.79 -4.92 -7.14
CA GLY A 115 18.65 -4.88 -6.20
C GLY A 115 17.26 -4.86 -6.85
N THR A 116 17.14 -4.53 -8.14
CA THR A 116 15.86 -4.40 -8.83
C THR A 116 15.49 -5.62 -9.68
N ARG A 117 16.30 -6.70 -9.63
CA ARG A 117 16.00 -7.95 -10.32
C ARG A 117 14.66 -8.52 -9.84
N GLY A 118 13.78 -8.83 -10.80
CA GLY A 118 12.41 -9.32 -10.55
C GLY A 118 11.32 -8.25 -10.61
N ALA A 119 11.68 -6.97 -10.79
CA ALA A 119 10.71 -5.91 -11.05
C ALA A 119 10.20 -5.95 -12.49
N ILE A 120 8.90 -5.75 -12.67
CA ILE A 120 8.26 -5.52 -13.98
C ILE A 120 8.21 -4.01 -14.19
N ALA A 121 9.06 -3.47 -15.06
CA ALA A 121 9.10 -2.03 -15.31
C ALA A 121 7.98 -1.60 -16.26
N VAL A 122 7.27 -0.53 -15.91
CA VAL A 122 6.38 0.15 -16.85
C VAL A 122 7.23 1.03 -17.76
N ARG A 123 7.09 0.82 -19.07
CA ARG A 123 7.86 1.55 -20.09
C ARG A 123 6.98 2.57 -20.78
N GLY A 124 7.39 3.83 -20.67
CA GLY A 124 6.66 4.96 -21.25
C GLY A 124 5.44 5.36 -20.41
N ASN A 125 5.16 6.66 -20.42
CA ASN A 125 4.16 7.31 -19.57
C ASN A 125 2.72 7.26 -20.13
N GLU A 126 2.44 6.36 -21.06
CA GLU A 126 1.09 6.19 -21.60
C GLU A 126 0.24 5.38 -20.62
N LEU A 127 -0.93 5.92 -20.27
CA LEU A 127 -1.85 5.28 -19.32
C LEU A 127 -2.23 3.86 -19.75
N GLY A 128 -2.40 3.62 -21.06
CA GLY A 128 -2.68 2.29 -21.60
C GLY A 128 -1.59 1.27 -21.27
N ASN A 129 -0.32 1.67 -21.30
CA ASN A 129 0.80 0.78 -20.97
C ASN A 129 0.83 0.46 -19.47
N ILE A 130 0.58 1.46 -18.61
CA ILE A 130 0.45 1.27 -17.16
C ILE A 130 -0.72 0.31 -16.87
N HIS A 131 -1.90 0.61 -17.41
CA HIS A 131 -3.11 -0.18 -17.22
C HIS A 131 -2.94 -1.63 -17.65
N ASN A 132 -2.41 -1.86 -18.85
CA ASN A 132 -2.19 -3.20 -19.38
C ASN A 132 -1.16 -3.97 -18.55
N THR A 133 -0.09 -3.33 -18.11
CA THR A 133 0.94 -3.97 -17.26
C THR A 133 0.34 -4.42 -15.93
N VAL A 134 -0.43 -3.56 -15.27
CA VAL A 134 -1.11 -3.90 -14.00
C VAL A 134 -2.11 -5.03 -14.21
N LYS A 135 -2.98 -4.94 -15.23
CA LYS A 135 -4.01 -5.97 -15.50
C LYS A 135 -3.42 -7.32 -15.87
N ASN A 136 -2.38 -7.35 -16.69
CA ASN A 136 -1.72 -8.60 -17.07
C ASN A 136 -1.04 -9.25 -15.88
N THR A 137 -0.35 -8.46 -15.05
CA THR A 137 0.31 -8.97 -13.84
C THR A 137 -0.70 -9.48 -12.81
N LEU A 138 -1.84 -8.78 -12.64
CA LEU A 138 -2.95 -9.27 -11.80
C LEU A 138 -3.46 -10.62 -12.31
N LYS A 139 -3.74 -10.75 -13.60
CA LYS A 139 -4.20 -12.01 -14.22
C LYS A 139 -3.19 -13.13 -14.01
N GLU A 140 -1.90 -12.86 -14.17
CA GLU A 140 -0.83 -13.84 -13.94
C GLU A 140 -0.78 -14.29 -12.48
N LEU A 141 -0.87 -13.37 -11.52
CA LEU A 141 -0.91 -13.71 -10.09
C LEU A 141 -2.20 -14.46 -9.70
N GLN A 142 -3.30 -14.20 -10.40
CA GLN A 142 -4.56 -14.93 -10.23
C GLN A 142 -4.51 -16.34 -10.81
N THR A 143 -3.47 -16.72 -11.55
CA THR A 143 -3.31 -18.13 -11.95
C THR A 143 -3.11 -18.99 -10.71
N GLY A 144 -4.02 -19.95 -10.51
CA GLY A 144 -4.09 -20.79 -9.32
C GLY A 144 -5.06 -20.25 -8.27
N SER A 145 -4.98 -20.81 -7.08
CA SER A 145 -5.80 -20.46 -5.93
C SER A 145 -5.30 -19.19 -5.22
N GLY A 146 -6.13 -18.61 -4.35
CA GLY A 146 -5.71 -17.54 -3.45
C GLY A 146 -6.18 -16.14 -3.84
N LYS A 147 -6.09 -15.22 -2.87
CA LYS A 147 -6.62 -13.86 -2.95
C LYS A 147 -5.48 -12.88 -3.28
N VAL A 148 -5.62 -12.12 -4.36
CA VAL A 148 -4.61 -11.13 -4.78
C VAL A 148 -4.96 -9.76 -4.21
N VAL A 149 -4.15 -9.26 -3.29
CA VAL A 149 -4.24 -7.89 -2.78
C VAL A 149 -3.39 -6.97 -3.65
N LEU A 150 -3.99 -5.88 -4.13
CA LEU A 150 -3.30 -4.84 -4.88
C LEU A 150 -2.81 -3.77 -3.90
N VAL A 151 -1.52 -3.47 -3.92
CA VAL A 151 -0.94 -2.36 -3.15
C VAL A 151 -0.38 -1.35 -4.15
N ILE A 152 -0.82 -0.10 -4.06
CA ILE A 152 -0.38 0.98 -4.93
C ILE A 152 0.30 2.05 -4.08
N ASP A 153 1.60 2.24 -4.33
CA ASP A 153 2.42 3.23 -3.66
C ASP A 153 2.48 4.53 -4.49
N GLN A 154 1.94 5.61 -3.93
CA GLN A 154 2.04 7.00 -4.39
C GLN A 154 1.40 7.23 -5.76
N LEU A 155 0.12 6.85 -5.91
CA LEU A 155 -0.63 7.01 -7.16
C LEU A 155 -0.83 8.48 -7.55
N ASP A 156 -0.87 9.38 -6.58
CA ASP A 156 -0.88 10.83 -6.76
C ASP A 156 0.32 11.33 -7.58
N LEU A 157 1.46 10.66 -7.51
CA LEU A 157 2.60 11.02 -8.35
C LEU A 157 2.33 10.78 -9.83
N LEU A 158 1.56 9.72 -10.18
CA LEU A 158 1.16 9.48 -11.57
C LEU A 158 0.30 10.63 -12.09
N LEU A 159 -0.66 11.10 -11.30
CA LEU A 159 -1.46 12.29 -11.63
C LEU A 159 -0.56 13.52 -11.81
N ALA A 160 0.37 13.77 -10.88
CA ALA A 160 1.25 14.93 -10.92
C ALA A 160 2.21 14.96 -12.11
N MET A 161 2.71 13.79 -12.54
CA MET A 161 3.69 13.69 -13.62
C MET A 161 3.07 13.55 -15.02
N SER A 162 1.74 13.43 -15.12
CA SER A 162 1.07 13.17 -16.41
C SER A 162 0.67 14.44 -17.16
N GLY A 163 0.76 15.62 -16.52
CA GLY A 163 0.31 16.89 -17.10
C GLY A 163 -1.15 16.80 -17.56
N ASP A 164 -1.43 17.34 -18.75
CA ASP A 164 -2.80 17.37 -19.30
C ASP A 164 -3.28 16.01 -19.86
N LYS A 165 -2.44 14.96 -19.83
CA LYS A 165 -2.78 13.64 -20.39
C LYS A 165 -3.67 12.80 -19.47
N LEU A 166 -3.71 13.12 -18.18
CA LEU A 166 -4.42 12.36 -17.16
C LEU A 166 -5.05 13.32 -16.18
N ASP A 167 -6.37 13.22 -16.02
CA ASP A 167 -7.10 13.90 -14.96
C ASP A 167 -7.57 12.88 -13.90
N THR A 168 -8.19 13.42 -12.85
CA THR A 168 -8.71 12.63 -11.73
C THR A 168 -9.80 11.65 -12.14
N VAL A 169 -10.60 11.97 -13.17
CA VAL A 169 -11.71 11.13 -13.61
C VAL A 169 -11.17 9.90 -14.32
N VAL A 170 -10.30 10.09 -15.31
CA VAL A 170 -9.69 9.01 -16.08
C VAL A 170 -8.84 8.11 -15.19
N LEU A 171 -8.10 8.68 -14.22
CA LEU A 171 -7.36 7.91 -13.23
C LEU A 171 -8.28 7.13 -12.29
N GLY A 172 -9.40 7.73 -11.88
CA GLY A 172 -10.43 7.09 -11.07
C GLY A 172 -11.05 5.87 -11.75
N ASP A 173 -11.42 6.00 -13.03
CA ASP A 173 -11.94 4.89 -13.85
C ASP A 173 -10.91 3.76 -13.99
N THR A 174 -9.66 4.12 -14.28
CA THR A 174 -8.55 3.17 -14.38
C THR A 174 -8.33 2.41 -13.06
N LEU A 175 -8.36 3.12 -11.94
CA LEU A 175 -8.22 2.53 -10.61
C LEU A 175 -9.40 1.61 -10.28
N MET A 176 -10.63 1.98 -10.66
CA MET A 176 -11.80 1.14 -10.48
C MET A 176 -11.66 -0.20 -11.21
N ASP A 177 -11.16 -0.19 -12.44
CA ASP A 177 -10.89 -1.42 -13.21
C ASP A 177 -9.85 -2.32 -12.55
N TRP A 178 -8.81 -1.73 -11.95
CA TRP A 178 -7.81 -2.49 -11.19
C TRP A 178 -8.41 -3.07 -9.91
N ARG A 179 -9.21 -2.28 -9.18
CA ARG A 179 -9.88 -2.71 -7.94
C ARG A 179 -10.83 -3.87 -8.20
N LEU A 180 -11.63 -3.82 -9.26
CA LEU A 180 -12.53 -4.91 -9.67
C LEU A 180 -11.79 -6.19 -10.03
N SER A 181 -10.50 -6.08 -10.35
CA SER A 181 -9.67 -7.23 -10.72
C SER A 181 -8.85 -7.76 -9.55
N ALA A 182 -8.93 -7.17 -8.36
CA ALA A 182 -8.19 -7.59 -7.17
C ALA A 182 -9.16 -7.99 -6.06
N HIS A 183 -8.70 -8.80 -5.10
CA HIS A 183 -9.49 -9.13 -3.91
C HIS A 183 -9.75 -7.88 -3.07
N SER A 184 -8.72 -7.08 -2.82
CA SER A 184 -8.82 -5.78 -2.14
C SER A 184 -7.66 -4.89 -2.57
N THR A 185 -7.78 -3.58 -2.31
CA THR A 185 -6.77 -2.59 -2.71
C THR A 185 -6.33 -1.74 -1.52
N ILE A 186 -5.02 -1.58 -1.37
CA ILE A 186 -4.39 -0.64 -0.44
C ILE A 186 -3.71 0.43 -1.29
N LEU A 187 -4.02 1.69 -1.00
CA LEU A 187 -3.51 2.82 -1.74
C LEU A 187 -2.84 3.81 -0.79
N THR A 188 -1.68 4.34 -1.16
CA THR A 188 -1.04 5.44 -0.46
C THR A 188 -1.15 6.74 -1.26
N LEU A 189 -1.43 7.86 -0.58
CA LEU A 189 -1.44 9.21 -1.15
C LEU A 189 -0.76 10.21 -0.20
N ALA A 190 -0.20 11.28 -0.75
CA ALA A 190 0.16 12.46 0.02
C ALA A 190 -1.10 13.26 0.39
N ALA A 191 -1.15 13.75 1.61
CA ALA A 191 -2.23 14.55 2.16
C ALA A 191 -1.69 15.80 2.89
N ASP A 192 -0.52 16.29 2.46
CA ASP A 192 -0.01 17.59 2.88
C ASP A 192 -1.07 18.67 2.64
N THR A 193 -1.21 19.61 3.58
CA THR A 193 -2.27 20.63 3.52
C THR A 193 -2.34 21.37 2.18
N PRO A 194 -1.22 21.80 1.55
CA PRO A 194 -1.27 22.43 0.23
C PRO A 194 -1.86 21.53 -0.86
N LEU A 195 -1.67 20.20 -0.77
CA LEU A 195 -2.19 19.24 -1.75
C LEU A 195 -3.63 18.83 -1.44
N ALA A 196 -4.01 18.80 -0.16
CA ALA A 196 -5.34 18.37 0.27
C ALA A 196 -6.42 19.46 0.14
N THR A 197 -6.03 20.74 0.26
CA THR A 197 -6.96 21.88 0.24
C THR A 197 -6.62 22.93 -0.81
N GLY A 198 -5.57 22.73 -1.61
CA GLY A 198 -5.17 23.65 -2.67
C GLY A 198 -6.17 23.60 -3.84
N HIS A 199 -6.47 24.77 -4.39
CA HIS A 199 -7.37 24.94 -5.53
C HIS A 199 -6.86 26.01 -6.50
N ASP A 200 -5.61 26.43 -6.38
CA ASP A 200 -5.06 27.53 -7.18
C ASP A 200 -4.58 27.04 -8.54
N THR A 201 -4.24 25.76 -8.65
CA THR A 201 -3.79 25.12 -9.90
C THR A 201 -4.62 23.88 -10.23
N PRO A 202 -4.72 23.49 -11.52
CA PRO A 202 -5.37 22.24 -11.91
C PRO A 202 -4.78 21.02 -11.21
N LEU A 203 -3.47 21.02 -10.96
CA LEU A 203 -2.79 19.95 -10.24
C LEU A 203 -3.31 19.83 -8.80
N GLU A 204 -3.38 20.95 -8.09
CA GLU A 204 -3.91 20.97 -6.72
C GLU A 204 -5.39 20.57 -6.67
N THR A 205 -6.21 21.12 -7.56
CA THR A 205 -7.63 20.75 -7.68
C THR A 205 -7.81 19.26 -7.96
N ASN A 206 -7.05 18.70 -8.91
CA ASN A 206 -7.13 17.30 -9.28
C ASN A 206 -6.65 16.40 -8.13
N HIS A 207 -5.56 16.76 -7.45
CA HIS A 207 -5.05 16.01 -6.30
C HIS A 207 -6.05 16.01 -5.14
N ALA A 208 -6.57 17.18 -4.77
CA ALA A 208 -7.56 17.32 -3.70
C ALA A 208 -8.83 16.52 -4.02
N ALA A 209 -9.29 16.57 -5.27
CA ALA A 209 -10.44 15.78 -5.74
C ALA A 209 -10.15 14.28 -5.64
N LEU A 210 -9.00 13.81 -6.11
CA LEU A 210 -8.60 12.39 -6.04
C LEU A 210 -8.57 11.91 -4.59
N LEU A 211 -7.88 12.65 -3.71
CA LEU A 211 -7.73 12.31 -2.31
C LEU A 211 -9.10 12.25 -1.59
N LEU A 212 -9.94 13.27 -1.78
CA LEU A 212 -11.25 13.34 -1.12
C LEU A 212 -12.20 12.25 -1.63
N SER A 213 -12.25 12.02 -2.95
CA SER A 213 -13.05 10.94 -3.54
C SER A 213 -12.65 9.58 -3.00
N LEU A 214 -11.35 9.29 -2.91
CA LEU A 214 -10.86 8.02 -2.39
C LEU A 214 -11.05 7.88 -0.88
N ALA A 215 -10.91 8.97 -0.12
CA ALA A 215 -11.20 8.96 1.31
C ALA A 215 -12.68 8.67 1.59
N HIS A 216 -13.59 9.17 0.75
CA HIS A 216 -15.01 8.87 0.85
C HIS A 216 -15.35 7.42 0.46
N GLN A 217 -14.64 6.86 -0.51
CA GLN A 217 -14.84 5.48 -0.98
C GLN A 217 -14.15 4.41 -0.11
N ALA A 218 -13.19 4.81 0.75
CA ALA A 218 -12.40 3.87 1.52
C ALA A 218 -13.18 3.27 2.70
N ASP A 219 -13.05 1.95 2.89
CA ASP A 219 -13.58 1.26 4.07
C ASP A 219 -12.71 1.50 5.31
N LEU A 220 -11.43 1.87 5.10
CA LEU A 220 -10.49 2.20 6.15
C LEU A 220 -9.53 3.29 5.67
N VAL A 221 -9.42 4.36 6.46
CA VAL A 221 -8.43 5.42 6.26
C VAL A 221 -7.45 5.42 7.44
N MET A 222 -6.16 5.26 7.15
CA MET A 222 -5.08 5.43 8.14
C MET A 222 -4.24 6.65 7.77
N SER A 223 -4.40 7.73 8.53
CA SER A 223 -3.73 9.02 8.27
C SER A 223 -2.57 9.23 9.24
N LEU A 224 -1.37 9.38 8.68
CA LEU A 224 -0.16 9.69 9.43
C LEU A 224 0.09 11.19 9.47
N ARG A 225 0.27 11.72 10.67
CA ARG A 225 0.60 13.13 10.92
C ARG A 225 1.76 13.25 11.90
N LEU A 226 2.49 14.36 11.81
CA LEU A 226 3.45 14.74 12.86
C LEU A 226 2.68 15.14 14.13
N LEU A 227 3.40 15.23 15.25
CA LEU A 227 2.83 15.76 16.48
C LEU A 227 2.64 17.28 16.35
N ASP A 228 1.50 17.79 16.81
CA ASP A 228 1.24 19.24 16.85
C ASP A 228 2.24 20.00 17.75
N THR A 229 2.84 19.31 18.71
CA THR A 229 3.84 19.86 19.64
C THR A 229 5.26 19.87 19.09
N GLY A 230 5.49 19.39 17.87
CA GLY A 230 6.82 19.24 17.27
C GLY A 230 7.47 17.88 17.52
N THR A 231 8.79 17.79 17.38
CA THR A 231 9.51 16.50 17.42
C THR A 231 9.65 15.92 18.83
N ALA A 232 9.51 14.60 18.96
CA ALA A 232 9.79 13.87 20.19
C ALA A 232 10.82 12.75 19.95
N ARG A 233 11.58 12.37 20.99
CA ARG A 233 12.63 11.33 20.88
C ARG A 233 12.05 9.94 20.63
N ASP A 234 10.93 9.63 21.28
CA ASP A 234 10.34 8.29 21.32
C ASP A 234 8.98 8.19 20.61
N VAL A 235 8.58 9.26 19.90
CA VAL A 235 7.32 9.32 19.14
C VAL A 235 7.59 9.98 17.80
N SER A 236 7.33 9.25 16.71
CA SER A 236 7.49 9.76 15.34
C SER A 236 6.27 10.56 14.90
N GLY A 237 5.08 10.19 15.35
CA GLY A 237 3.86 10.90 14.99
C GLY A 237 2.59 10.22 15.48
N VAL A 238 1.47 10.62 14.87
CA VAL A 238 0.12 10.12 15.15
C VAL A 238 -0.41 9.37 13.93
N CYS A 239 -1.01 8.21 14.16
CA CYS A 239 -1.79 7.45 13.19
C CYS A 239 -3.26 7.56 13.58
N ARG A 240 -4.04 8.33 12.82
CA ARG A 240 -5.50 8.40 12.95
C ARG A 240 -6.14 7.35 12.05
N ILE A 241 -6.91 6.47 12.64
CA ILE A 241 -7.64 5.41 11.96
C ILE A 241 -9.12 5.80 11.94
N THR A 242 -9.70 5.80 10.74
CA THR A 242 -11.13 6.07 10.51
C THR A 242 -11.69 4.93 9.69
N THR A 243 -12.82 4.38 10.12
CA THR A 243 -13.52 3.31 9.39
C THR A 243 -14.64 3.92 8.56
N GLY A 244 -14.79 3.46 7.32
CA GLY A 244 -15.90 3.80 6.45
C GLY A 244 -17.22 3.16 6.91
N ASP A 245 -18.32 3.57 6.29
CA ASP A 245 -19.67 3.10 6.59
C ASP A 245 -19.98 1.79 5.86
N ALA A 246 -19.15 0.77 6.07
CA ALA A 246 -19.45 -0.58 5.59
C ALA A 246 -20.35 -1.27 6.62
N GLU A 247 -21.64 -1.39 6.33
CA GLU A 247 -22.55 -2.24 7.09
C GLU A 247 -21.91 -3.62 7.31
N SER A 248 -21.66 -3.92 8.58
CA SER A 248 -20.99 -5.10 9.12
C SER A 248 -21.39 -6.40 8.41
N ARG A 249 -20.54 -6.88 7.48
CA ARG A 249 -20.74 -8.17 6.80
C ARG A 249 -20.17 -9.38 7.56
N ARG A 250 -19.65 -9.22 8.78
CA ARG A 250 -19.28 -10.36 9.66
C ARG A 250 -19.54 -10.06 11.15
N PRO A 251 -20.31 -10.91 11.86
CA PRO A 251 -20.64 -10.71 13.27
C PRO A 251 -19.58 -11.18 14.29
N THR A 252 -18.44 -11.73 13.85
CA THR A 252 -17.48 -12.44 14.74
C THR A 252 -16.04 -11.89 14.77
N GLU A 253 -15.69 -10.91 13.95
CA GLU A 253 -14.37 -10.27 14.00
C GLU A 253 -14.43 -8.99 14.84
N GLN A 254 -13.42 -8.76 15.69
CA GLN A 254 -13.27 -7.50 16.45
C GLN A 254 -13.44 -6.33 15.48
N LYS A 255 -14.54 -5.58 15.64
CA LYS A 255 -14.85 -4.44 14.78
C LYS A 255 -13.66 -3.48 14.83
N ALA A 256 -13.06 -3.21 13.68
CA ALA A 256 -12.09 -2.12 13.57
C ALA A 256 -12.80 -0.84 14.01
N GLU A 257 -12.29 -0.19 15.05
CA GLU A 257 -12.87 1.03 15.59
C GLU A 257 -12.05 2.23 15.14
N ALA A 258 -12.70 3.39 15.02
CA ALA A 258 -11.96 4.62 14.84
C ALA A 258 -11.07 4.87 16.07
N ARG A 259 -9.77 5.08 15.85
CA ARG A 259 -8.77 5.26 16.90
C ARG A 259 -7.74 6.29 16.51
N GLU A 260 -7.09 6.85 17.52
CA GLU A 260 -5.90 7.67 17.35
C GLU A 260 -4.77 7.05 18.15
N LEU A 261 -3.69 6.67 17.46
CA LEU A 261 -2.56 5.97 18.04
C LEU A 261 -1.29 6.78 17.84
N LEU A 262 -0.41 6.75 18.82
CA LEU A 262 0.96 7.22 18.67
C LEU A 262 1.80 6.10 18.05
N TYR A 263 2.76 6.48 17.21
CA TYR A 263 3.70 5.51 16.64
C TYR A 263 5.14 6.03 16.71
N PHE A 264 6.07 5.07 16.74
CA PHE A 264 7.50 5.31 16.64
C PHE A 264 8.11 4.36 15.62
N VAL A 265 8.90 4.90 14.69
CA VAL A 265 9.68 4.15 13.71
C VAL A 265 11.16 4.30 14.03
N GLY A 266 11.80 3.20 14.43
CA GLY A 266 13.25 3.13 14.65
C GLY A 266 14.02 2.91 13.35
N GLY A 267 15.33 3.24 13.37
CA GLY A 267 16.21 3.05 12.21
C GLY A 267 16.45 1.60 11.79
N ASP A 268 16.13 0.64 12.67
CA ASP A 268 16.20 -0.80 12.48
C ASP A 268 14.87 -1.41 12.00
N SER A 269 13.93 -0.59 11.52
CA SER A 269 12.56 -0.97 11.15
C SER A 269 11.71 -1.51 12.31
N THR A 270 12.14 -1.30 13.56
CA THR A 270 11.26 -1.46 14.72
C THR A 270 10.14 -0.44 14.64
N VAL A 271 8.92 -0.91 14.84
CA VAL A 271 7.75 -0.03 14.93
C VAL A 271 7.06 -0.32 16.24
N ARG A 272 6.81 0.72 17.02
CA ARG A 272 5.98 0.66 18.22
C ARG A 272 4.73 1.49 17.98
N VAL A 273 3.60 1.00 18.47
CA VAL A 273 2.31 1.70 18.41
C VAL A 273 1.70 1.63 19.81
N PHE A 274 1.21 2.75 20.32
CA PHE A 274 0.70 2.89 21.69
C PHE A 274 -0.42 3.93 21.76
N GLU A 275 -1.25 3.84 22.79
CA GLU A 275 -2.33 4.80 23.04
C GLU A 275 -1.77 6.09 23.67
N ARG A 276 -2.48 7.22 23.51
CA ARG A 276 -2.12 8.47 24.20
C ARG A 276 -2.32 8.28 25.71
N GLY A 277 -1.26 8.49 26.49
CA GLY A 277 -1.31 8.46 27.96
C GLY A 277 -0.84 7.16 28.61
N GLN A 278 -0.28 6.22 27.84
CA GLN A 278 0.52 5.09 28.34
C GLN A 278 2.01 5.43 28.43
#